data_AF-A0A3N5AST4-F1
#
_entry.id   AF-A0A3N5AST4-F1
#
_cell.length_a   1.000
_cell.length_b   1.000
_cell.length_c   1.000
_cell.angle_alpha   90.00
_cell.angle_beta   90.00
_cell.angle_gamma   90.00
#
_symmetry.space_group_name_H-M   'P 1'
#
loop_
_entity.id
_entity.type
_entity.pdbx_description
1 polymer ?
#
loop_
_entity_poly.entity_id
_entity_poly.type
_entity_poly.pdbx_seq_one_letter_code
_entity_poly.pdbx_strand_id
1 'polypeptide(L)'
;MRRAIAGLATGIGSLPYLETEPALTIIKECLPQLPHWPQLPRRTAAEGFVQQFLGALKKQGALGADGKSFVDEHEDWPEILTNFFSLCLAAEAGDAAALAAFAPGEEAAAGFFAFRRELEAQTFPGAVAVKGQVVGPLTVGFQLTAAGGRPAYYEPQLRELIVKNLALAARWQAVTLKEGERPVLLFIDEPAVSVYGQSTYITVTREQVLADMGAIVAEIKGVGAGAGVHSCAAVDWSILMALDIDVLSFDAYAYFDSLLPYRRELTEFLARGGLLAWGIVPTSEAAWQEEAGSLVRRLHSYWRELAARGVPQGLLERQYLITPSCGTGILPVPLAERIYALTAAVARELWAAGGE
;
A
#
# COMPACT_ATOMS: atom_id res chain seq x y z
N MET A 1 -11.88 -10.45 8.68
CA MET A 1 -11.59 -9.24 7.88
C MET A 1 -12.05 -9.38 6.42
N ARG A 2 -11.46 -10.26 5.60
CA ARG A 2 -11.74 -10.38 4.14
C ARG A 2 -13.22 -10.32 3.73
N ARG A 3 -14.08 -11.13 4.35
CA ARG A 3 -15.54 -11.12 4.08
C ARG A 3 -16.23 -9.79 4.43
N ALA A 4 -15.75 -9.09 5.46
CA ALA A 4 -16.34 -7.84 5.91
C ALA A 4 -16.02 -6.67 4.97
N ILE A 5 -14.86 -6.74 4.30
CA ILE A 5 -14.44 -5.68 3.37
C ILE A 5 -14.85 -5.94 1.93
N ALA A 6 -15.20 -7.18 1.57
CA ALA A 6 -15.59 -7.52 0.21
C ALA A 6 -16.73 -6.63 -0.31
N GLY A 7 -16.57 -6.15 -1.54
CA GLY A 7 -17.49 -5.25 -2.21
C GLY A 7 -17.26 -3.76 -1.90
N LEU A 8 -16.46 -3.41 -0.89
CA LEU A 8 -16.26 -2.01 -0.50
C LEU A 8 -15.34 -1.23 -1.44
N ALA A 9 -15.37 0.10 -1.29
CA ALA A 9 -14.39 1.00 -1.88
C ALA A 9 -13.36 1.47 -0.84
N THR A 10 -12.11 1.67 -1.30
CA THR A 10 -11.06 2.39 -0.54
C THR A 10 -10.15 3.16 -1.50
N GLY A 11 -9.35 4.09 -0.97
CA GLY A 11 -8.30 4.80 -1.68
C GLY A 11 -6.94 4.12 -1.56
N ILE A 12 -6.01 4.53 -2.43
CA ILE A 12 -4.63 4.02 -2.44
C ILE A 12 -3.75 4.73 -1.38
N GLY A 13 -4.06 5.97 -1.00
CA GLY A 13 -3.44 6.62 0.17
C GLY A 13 -3.16 8.10 -0.02
N SER A 14 -2.50 8.47 -1.12
CA SER A 14 -2.06 9.84 -1.36
C SER A 14 -3.17 10.74 -1.90
N LEU A 15 -3.25 11.96 -1.34
CA LEU A 15 -4.20 13.01 -1.70
C LEU A 15 -3.49 14.36 -1.90
N PRO A 16 -3.99 15.25 -2.78
CA PRO A 16 -3.27 16.45 -3.19
C PRO A 16 -3.45 17.66 -2.26
N TYR A 17 -3.93 17.44 -1.03
CA TYR A 17 -4.17 18.51 -0.06
C TYR A 17 -2.89 18.93 0.68
N LEU A 18 -2.89 20.17 1.16
CA LEU A 18 -1.84 20.71 2.03
C LEU A 18 -2.21 20.59 3.53
N GLU A 19 -3.50 20.46 3.83
CA GLU A 19 -4.04 20.35 5.18
C GLU A 19 -4.75 19.01 5.37
N THR A 20 -4.77 18.52 6.61
CA THR A 20 -5.36 17.20 6.93
C THR A 20 -6.88 17.19 6.89
N GLU A 21 -7.52 18.29 7.29
CA GLU A 21 -8.98 18.39 7.38
C GLU A 21 -9.69 18.11 6.04
N PRO A 22 -9.41 18.81 4.93
CA PRO A 22 -10.11 18.55 3.66
C PRO A 22 -9.86 17.13 3.13
N ALA A 23 -8.67 16.57 3.38
CA ALA A 23 -8.36 15.19 3.04
C ALA A 23 -9.24 14.19 3.82
N LEU A 24 -9.43 14.42 5.12
CA LEU A 24 -10.28 13.57 5.96
C LEU A 24 -11.76 13.74 5.62
N THR A 25 -12.20 14.95 5.29
CA THR A 25 -13.58 15.22 4.85
C THR A 25 -13.94 14.40 3.63
N ILE A 26 -13.13 14.42 2.57
CA ILE A 26 -13.43 13.62 1.37
C ILE A 26 -13.41 12.12 1.65
N ILE A 27 -12.51 11.63 2.50
CA ILE A 27 -12.47 10.22 2.90
C ILE A 27 -13.76 9.83 3.64
N LYS A 28 -14.24 10.66 4.56
CA LYS A 28 -15.51 10.43 5.28
C LYS A 28 -16.70 10.39 4.33
N GLU A 29 -16.75 11.30 3.36
CA GLU A 29 -17.85 11.41 2.41
C GLU A 29 -17.87 10.26 1.40
N CYS A 30 -16.72 9.90 0.85
CA CYS A 30 -16.64 8.96 -0.27
C CYS A 30 -16.36 7.51 0.17
N LEU A 31 -15.60 7.31 1.25
CA LEU A 31 -15.09 5.99 1.66
C LEU A 31 -15.37 5.67 3.14
N PRO A 32 -16.61 5.87 3.65
CA PRO A 32 -16.90 5.77 5.09
C PRO A 32 -16.75 4.36 5.68
N GLN A 33 -16.86 3.31 4.85
CA GLN A 33 -16.87 1.91 5.31
C GLN A 33 -15.46 1.29 5.41
N LEU A 34 -14.53 1.72 4.55
CA LEU A 34 -13.12 1.34 4.58
C LEU A 34 -12.25 2.59 4.38
N PRO A 35 -12.26 3.53 5.35
CA PRO A 35 -11.47 4.74 5.26
C PRO A 35 -9.98 4.42 5.38
N HIS A 36 -9.15 5.21 4.72
CA HIS A 36 -7.70 5.15 4.83
C HIS A 36 -7.15 6.43 5.45
N TRP A 37 -5.96 6.39 6.06
CA TRP A 37 -5.30 7.64 6.43
C TRP A 37 -4.73 8.33 5.18
N PRO A 38 -4.81 9.67 5.09
CA PRO A 38 -4.32 10.40 3.92
C PRO A 38 -2.81 10.68 3.98
N GLN A 39 -2.08 10.35 2.92
CA GLN A 39 -0.71 10.86 2.72
C GLN A 39 -0.77 12.19 2.00
N LEU A 40 -0.03 13.20 2.48
CA LEU A 40 -0.06 14.57 1.95
C LEU A 40 1.31 14.96 1.37
N PRO A 41 1.75 14.34 0.26
CA PRO A 41 3.10 14.52 -0.29
C PRO A 41 3.40 15.95 -0.77
N ARG A 42 2.39 16.81 -0.87
CA ARG A 42 2.54 18.24 -1.21
C ARG A 42 2.79 19.13 -0.01
N ARG A 43 2.59 18.64 1.22
CA ARG A 43 2.72 19.43 2.45
C ARG A 43 4.17 19.68 2.82
N THR A 44 4.98 18.64 2.88
CA THR A 44 6.41 18.71 3.19
C THR A 44 7.20 17.65 2.41
N ALA A 45 8.51 17.84 2.24
CA ALA A 45 9.38 16.82 1.66
C ALA A 45 9.44 15.54 2.53
N ALA A 46 9.20 15.66 3.83
CA ALA A 46 9.15 14.54 4.76
C ALA A 46 7.95 13.61 4.52
N GLU A 47 6.85 14.12 3.95
CA GLU A 47 5.68 13.34 3.51
C GLU A 47 5.84 12.71 2.12
N GLY A 48 7.03 12.82 1.52
CA GLY A 48 7.33 12.13 0.27
C GLY A 48 7.13 10.62 0.40
N PHE A 49 6.68 9.99 -0.68
CA PHE A 49 6.27 8.58 -0.74
C PHE A 49 7.24 7.59 -0.07
N VAL A 50 8.55 7.79 -0.26
CA VAL A 50 9.60 6.99 0.42
C VAL A 50 9.97 7.57 1.78
N GLN A 51 10.20 8.88 1.85
CA GLN A 51 10.78 9.57 3.01
C GLN A 51 9.96 9.43 4.29
N GLN A 52 8.64 9.31 4.14
CA GLN A 52 7.67 9.14 5.21
C GLN A 52 7.90 7.86 6.04
N PHE A 53 8.53 6.83 5.46
CA PHE A 53 8.69 5.53 6.11
C PHE A 53 10.12 5.24 6.59
N LEU A 54 11.03 6.20 6.49
CA LEU A 54 12.45 6.03 6.86
C LEU A 54 12.79 6.56 8.27
N GLY A 55 11.78 6.75 9.12
CA GLY A 55 11.92 7.42 10.41
C GLY A 55 12.98 6.79 11.33
N ALA A 56 12.99 5.47 11.48
CA ALA A 56 13.99 4.81 12.34
C ALA A 56 15.40 4.91 11.76
N LEU A 57 15.58 4.68 10.46
CA LEU A 57 16.89 4.83 9.80
C LEU A 57 17.45 6.25 9.97
N LYS A 58 16.61 7.29 9.83
CA LYS A 58 17.01 8.68 10.08
C LYS A 58 17.39 8.92 11.54
N LYS A 59 16.59 8.44 12.50
CA LYS A 59 16.85 8.60 13.94
C LYS A 59 18.14 7.91 14.38
N GLN A 60 18.49 6.78 13.75
CA GLN A 60 19.75 6.07 14.01
C GLN A 60 20.95 6.68 13.27
N GLY A 61 20.77 7.74 12.47
CA GLY A 61 21.85 8.37 11.71
C GLY A 61 22.34 7.55 10.51
N ALA A 62 21.57 6.55 10.04
CA ALA A 62 21.96 5.68 8.94
C ALA A 62 21.91 6.35 7.56
N LEU A 63 21.24 7.51 7.46
CA LEU A 63 21.09 8.27 6.22
C LEU A 63 21.81 9.61 6.33
N GLY A 64 22.42 10.04 5.22
CA GLY A 64 23.07 11.33 5.09
C GLY A 64 22.08 12.49 5.13
N ALA A 65 22.62 13.72 5.12
CA ALA A 65 21.81 14.96 5.19
C ALA A 65 20.83 15.13 4.02
N ASP A 66 21.08 14.48 2.89
CA ASP A 66 20.17 14.46 1.74
C ASP A 66 18.93 13.58 1.95
N GLY A 67 18.94 12.71 2.97
CA GLY A 67 17.91 11.72 3.28
C GLY A 67 17.76 10.63 2.21
N LYS A 68 18.72 10.50 1.29
CA LYS A 68 18.65 9.61 0.12
C LYS A 68 19.83 8.67 0.02
N SER A 69 20.95 9.00 0.66
CA SER A 69 22.16 8.18 0.66
C SER A 69 22.41 7.60 2.04
N PHE A 70 22.83 6.33 2.12
CA PHE A 70 23.36 5.74 3.35
C PHE A 70 24.75 6.29 3.67
N VAL A 71 25.13 6.22 4.94
CA VAL A 71 26.47 6.60 5.43
C VAL A 71 27.34 5.36 5.69
N ASP A 72 27.19 4.33 4.85
CA ASP A 72 27.77 2.99 5.04
C ASP A 72 29.30 2.92 4.91
N GLU A 73 29.94 4.03 4.55
CA GLU A 73 31.39 4.21 4.55
C GLU A 73 31.91 5.05 5.73
N HIS A 74 31.03 5.53 6.63
CA HIS A 74 31.41 6.31 7.81
C HIS A 74 32.01 5.43 8.91
N GLU A 75 32.93 5.99 9.72
CA GLU A 75 33.61 5.24 10.79
C GLU A 75 32.62 4.68 11.83
N ASP A 76 31.52 5.38 12.07
CA ASP A 76 30.47 5.00 13.05
C ASP A 76 29.48 3.95 12.51
N TRP A 77 29.61 3.51 11.25
CA TRP A 77 28.66 2.57 10.63
C TRP A 77 28.44 1.27 11.44
N PRO A 78 29.47 0.62 12.00
CA PRO A 78 29.26 -0.58 12.83
C PRO A 78 28.41 -0.31 14.09
N GLU A 79 28.54 0.87 14.69
CA GLU A 79 27.73 1.28 15.84
C GLU A 79 26.28 1.55 15.43
N ILE A 80 26.07 2.26 14.31
CA ILE A 80 24.74 2.51 13.73
C ILE A 80 24.01 1.19 13.46
N LEU A 81 24.69 0.22 12.85
CA LEU A 81 24.13 -1.11 12.60
C LEU A 81 23.75 -1.82 13.91
N THR A 82 24.66 -1.82 14.89
CA THR A 82 24.43 -2.47 16.18
C THR A 82 23.21 -1.88 16.89
N ASN A 83 23.10 -0.56 16.91
CA ASN A 83 21.98 0.16 17.52
C ASN A 83 20.67 -0.14 16.78
N PHE A 84 20.67 -0.10 15.45
CA PHE A 84 19.50 -0.38 14.63
C PHE A 84 19.00 -1.83 14.81
N PHE A 85 19.89 -2.82 14.75
CA PHE A 85 19.48 -4.22 14.90
C PHE A 85 19.09 -4.56 16.34
N SER A 86 19.73 -3.97 17.35
CA SER A 86 19.30 -4.10 18.74
C SER A 86 17.89 -3.54 18.96
N LEU A 87 17.58 -2.40 18.33
CA LEU A 87 16.25 -1.81 18.33
C LEU A 87 15.23 -2.73 17.64
N CYS A 88 15.59 -3.33 16.49
CA CYS A 88 14.74 -4.30 15.80
C CYS A 88 14.42 -5.51 16.69
N LEU A 89 15.45 -6.11 17.29
CA LEU A 89 15.29 -7.28 18.17
C LEU A 89 14.41 -6.98 19.38
N ALA A 90 14.57 -5.80 20.00
CA ALA A 90 13.72 -5.36 21.10
C ALA A 90 12.25 -5.22 20.66
N ALA A 91 11.99 -4.59 19.51
CA ALA A 91 10.64 -4.44 18.97
C ALA A 91 9.99 -5.79 18.62
N GLU A 92 10.75 -6.70 18.02
CA GLU A 92 10.29 -8.07 17.69
C GLU A 92 9.96 -8.86 18.97
N ALA A 93 10.76 -8.70 20.03
CA ALA A 93 10.53 -9.27 21.36
C ALA A 93 9.33 -8.66 22.11
N GLY A 94 8.68 -7.63 21.56
CA GLY A 94 7.47 -7.03 22.10
C GLY A 94 7.69 -5.77 22.93
N ASP A 95 8.88 -5.16 22.90
CA ASP A 95 9.10 -3.84 23.51
C ASP A 95 8.35 -2.76 22.72
N ALA A 96 7.33 -2.17 23.37
CA ALA A 96 6.49 -1.15 22.76
C ALA A 96 7.24 0.17 22.49
N ALA A 97 8.22 0.53 23.33
CA ALA A 97 9.02 1.74 23.13
C ALA A 97 9.99 1.55 21.95
N ALA A 98 10.57 0.36 21.82
CA ALA A 98 11.38 0.01 20.65
C ALA A 98 10.55 0.04 19.36
N LEU A 99 9.34 -0.52 19.38
CA LEU A 99 8.44 -0.47 18.23
C LEU A 99 8.03 0.98 17.87
N ALA A 100 7.77 1.83 18.86
CA ALA A 100 7.44 3.24 18.66
C ALA A 100 8.56 4.04 17.99
N ALA A 101 9.82 3.57 18.05
CA ALA A 101 10.92 4.23 17.34
C ALA A 101 10.75 4.18 15.81
N PHE A 102 10.01 3.20 15.28
CA PHE A 102 9.67 3.06 13.85
C PHE A 102 8.50 3.95 13.41
N ALA A 103 7.85 4.66 14.33
CA ALA A 103 6.84 5.65 14.00
C ALA A 103 7.44 6.78 13.14
N PRO A 104 6.75 7.21 12.06
CA PRO A 104 7.06 8.48 11.41
C PRO A 104 6.79 9.62 12.40
N GLY A 105 7.59 10.68 12.32
CA GLY A 105 7.26 11.93 13.03
C GLY A 105 5.98 12.56 12.48
N GLU A 106 5.31 13.40 13.27
CA GLU A 106 4.08 14.09 12.83
C GLU A 106 4.32 15.02 11.62
N GLU A 107 5.55 15.54 11.46
CA GLU A 107 5.96 16.26 10.25
C GLU A 107 5.93 15.39 8.99
N ALA A 108 6.26 14.10 9.12
CA ALA A 108 6.35 13.16 8.02
C ALA A 108 5.02 12.44 7.74
N ALA A 109 4.03 12.50 8.64
CA ALA A 109 2.77 11.79 8.49
C ALA A 109 1.59 12.47 9.22
N ALA A 110 1.39 13.78 9.03
CA ALA A 110 0.32 14.48 9.77
C ALA A 110 -1.07 13.90 9.48
N GLY A 111 -1.32 13.42 8.26
CA GLY A 111 -2.56 12.76 7.91
C GLY A 111 -2.81 11.48 8.71
N PHE A 112 -1.77 10.71 9.05
CA PHE A 112 -1.89 9.55 9.94
C PHE A 112 -2.34 9.96 11.35
N PHE A 113 -1.65 10.93 11.96
CA PHE A 113 -1.98 11.38 13.31
C PHE A 113 -3.35 12.06 13.38
N ALA A 114 -3.72 12.82 12.36
CA ALA A 114 -5.06 13.41 12.25
C ALA A 114 -6.13 12.32 12.09
N PHE A 115 -5.91 11.31 11.24
CA PHE A 115 -6.82 10.19 11.10
C PHE A 115 -7.00 9.41 12.40
N ARG A 116 -5.92 9.19 13.17
CA ARG A 116 -5.99 8.54 14.48
C ARG A 116 -6.88 9.33 15.46
N ARG A 117 -6.73 10.66 15.51
CA ARG A 117 -7.59 11.53 16.34
C ARG A 117 -9.07 11.41 15.94
N GLU A 118 -9.37 11.28 14.65
CA GLU A 118 -10.74 11.07 14.15
C GLU A 118 -11.30 9.69 14.52
N LEU A 119 -10.47 8.65 14.52
CA LEU A 119 -10.85 7.31 14.99
C LEU A 119 -11.13 7.31 16.50
N GLU A 120 -10.28 7.96 17.30
CA GLU A 120 -10.48 8.16 18.74
C GLU A 120 -11.77 8.94 19.03
N ALA A 121 -12.06 9.97 18.23
CA ALA A 121 -13.30 10.75 18.31
C ALA A 121 -14.52 10.02 17.70
N GLN A 122 -14.35 8.79 17.20
CA GLN A 122 -15.40 7.94 16.63
C GLN A 122 -16.18 8.58 15.47
N THR A 123 -15.55 9.44 14.67
CA THR A 123 -16.20 10.19 13.58
C THR A 123 -16.38 9.38 12.29
N PHE A 124 -15.97 8.11 12.29
CA PHE A 124 -16.19 7.14 11.22
C PHE A 124 -17.15 6.03 11.69
N PRO A 125 -18.43 6.30 12.01
CA PRO A 125 -19.32 5.32 12.64
C PRO A 125 -19.63 4.10 11.74
N GLY A 126 -19.56 4.25 10.42
CA GLY A 126 -19.83 3.19 9.45
C GLY A 126 -18.61 2.34 9.05
N ALA A 127 -17.42 2.62 9.58
CA ALA A 127 -16.22 1.90 9.17
C ALA A 127 -16.19 0.48 9.75
N VAL A 128 -16.11 -0.50 8.86
CA VAL A 128 -16.01 -1.93 9.21
C VAL A 128 -14.55 -2.40 9.35
N ALA A 129 -13.62 -1.61 8.80
CA ALA A 129 -12.19 -1.76 8.90
C ALA A 129 -11.53 -0.42 8.55
N VAL A 130 -10.25 -0.25 8.86
CA VAL A 130 -9.45 0.93 8.46
C VAL A 130 -8.26 0.49 7.61
N LYS A 131 -7.88 1.33 6.67
CA LYS A 131 -6.77 1.04 5.76
C LYS A 131 -5.56 1.92 6.08
N GLY A 132 -4.39 1.31 6.08
CA GLY A 132 -3.12 2.01 6.10
C GLY A 132 -2.21 1.54 4.98
N GLN A 133 -1.00 2.08 4.92
CA GLN A 133 -0.06 1.80 3.86
C GLN A 133 1.39 1.98 4.30
N VAL A 134 2.27 1.23 3.65
CA VAL A 134 3.73 1.34 3.75
C VAL A 134 4.29 1.21 2.33
N VAL A 135 5.36 1.94 2.02
CA VAL A 135 6.09 1.74 0.76
C VAL A 135 6.79 0.38 0.76
N GLY A 136 6.93 -0.23 -0.42
CA GLY A 136 7.65 -1.49 -0.59
C GLY A 136 9.18 -1.35 -0.61
N PRO A 137 9.91 -2.44 -0.30
CA PRO A 137 11.36 -2.46 -0.15
C PRO A 137 12.14 -2.29 -1.47
N LEU A 138 11.63 -2.73 -2.62
CA LEU A 138 12.28 -2.50 -3.90
C LEU A 138 12.21 -1.02 -4.26
N THR A 139 11.03 -0.40 -4.11
CA THR A 139 10.85 1.04 -4.38
C THR A 139 11.79 1.87 -3.52
N VAL A 140 11.92 1.56 -2.24
CA VAL A 140 12.88 2.25 -1.36
C VAL A 140 14.31 1.96 -1.79
N GLY A 141 14.68 0.69 -1.98
CA GLY A 141 16.05 0.29 -2.29
C GLY A 141 16.55 0.79 -3.65
N PHE A 142 15.67 1.07 -4.61
CA PHE A 142 16.04 1.69 -5.88
C PHE A 142 16.06 3.21 -5.86
N GLN A 143 15.43 3.85 -4.86
CA GLN A 143 15.47 5.30 -4.68
C GLN A 143 16.57 5.75 -3.70
N LEU A 144 16.96 4.89 -2.77
CA LEU A 144 18.10 5.13 -1.89
C LEU A 144 19.39 4.57 -2.50
N THR A 145 20.51 5.16 -2.14
CA THR A 145 21.83 4.71 -2.59
C THR A 145 22.76 4.41 -1.42
N ALA A 146 23.71 3.51 -1.62
CA ALA A 146 24.91 3.44 -0.79
C ALA A 146 25.72 4.75 -0.92
N ALA A 147 26.70 4.96 -0.05
CA ALA A 147 27.62 6.10 -0.10
C ALA A 147 28.30 6.25 -1.48
N GLY A 148 28.65 5.12 -2.12
CA GLY A 148 29.19 5.07 -3.47
C GLY A 148 28.20 5.34 -4.61
N GLY A 149 26.94 5.69 -4.31
CA GLY A 149 25.91 6.06 -5.29
C GLY A 149 25.20 4.89 -5.99
N ARG A 150 25.55 3.64 -5.67
CA ARG A 150 24.84 2.45 -6.18
C ARG A 150 23.49 2.30 -5.47
N PRO A 151 22.41 1.89 -6.16
CA PRO A 151 21.13 1.63 -5.50
C PRO A 151 21.27 0.66 -4.33
N ALA A 152 20.73 1.05 -3.18
CA ALA A 152 20.84 0.32 -1.92
C ALA A 152 20.25 -1.11 -2.01
N TYR A 153 19.28 -1.34 -2.91
CA TYR A 153 18.69 -2.66 -3.13
C TYR A 153 19.72 -3.73 -3.55
N TYR A 154 20.82 -3.30 -4.19
CA TYR A 154 21.88 -4.20 -4.62
C TYR A 154 22.92 -4.49 -3.54
N GLU A 155 22.91 -3.75 -2.43
CA GLU A 155 23.79 -3.97 -1.30
C GLU A 155 23.05 -4.81 -0.23
N PRO A 156 23.45 -6.08 0.01
CA PRO A 156 22.69 -6.99 0.85
C PRO A 156 22.39 -6.45 2.26
N GLN A 157 23.37 -5.78 2.89
CA GLN A 157 23.22 -5.20 4.22
C GLN A 157 22.24 -4.02 4.22
N LEU A 158 22.31 -3.12 3.23
CA LEU A 158 21.39 -1.98 3.13
C LEU A 158 19.97 -2.43 2.81
N ARG A 159 19.83 -3.44 1.93
CA ARG A 159 18.55 -4.07 1.66
C ARG A 159 17.92 -4.67 2.93
N GLU A 160 18.71 -5.36 3.76
CA GLU A 160 18.23 -5.90 5.04
C GLU A 160 17.75 -4.78 5.98
N LEU A 161 18.51 -3.68 6.09
CA LEU A 161 18.11 -2.50 6.88
C LEU A 161 16.77 -1.94 6.40
N ILE A 162 16.59 -1.78 5.08
CA ILE A 162 15.35 -1.29 4.48
C ILE A 162 14.20 -2.22 4.83
N VAL A 163 14.35 -3.54 4.61
CA VAL A 163 13.30 -4.52 4.86
C VAL A 163 12.90 -4.52 6.34
N LYS A 164 13.86 -4.56 7.27
CA LYS A 164 13.59 -4.54 8.72
C LYS A 164 12.90 -3.24 9.15
N ASN A 165 13.36 -2.09 8.65
CA ASN A 165 12.74 -0.80 8.94
C ASN A 165 11.27 -0.76 8.48
N LEU A 166 11.00 -1.18 7.24
CA LEU A 166 9.64 -1.14 6.68
C LEU A 166 8.72 -2.17 7.35
N ALA A 167 9.23 -3.35 7.68
CA ALA A 167 8.45 -4.39 8.34
C ALA A 167 8.01 -3.96 9.75
N LEU A 168 8.92 -3.36 10.54
CA LEU A 168 8.60 -2.86 11.87
C LEU A 168 7.79 -1.55 11.84
N ALA A 169 7.98 -0.69 10.84
CA ALA A 169 7.09 0.45 10.61
C ALA A 169 5.66 0.01 10.26
N ALA A 170 5.50 -1.04 9.45
CA ALA A 170 4.20 -1.63 9.14
C ALA A 170 3.55 -2.25 10.38
N ARG A 171 4.30 -2.99 11.20
CA ARG A 171 3.82 -3.52 12.48
C ARG A 171 3.36 -2.42 13.42
N TRP A 172 4.18 -1.38 13.59
CA TRP A 172 3.83 -0.22 14.42
C TRP A 172 2.51 0.41 13.95
N GLN A 173 2.37 0.62 12.64
CA GLN A 173 1.17 1.21 12.05
C GLN A 173 -0.07 0.33 12.28
N ALA A 174 0.06 -0.98 12.11
CA ALA A 174 -1.02 -1.93 12.34
C ALA A 174 -1.46 -1.96 13.80
N VAL A 175 -0.50 -2.01 14.75
CA VAL A 175 -0.80 -1.97 16.19
C VAL A 175 -1.49 -0.67 16.56
N THR A 176 -0.94 0.47 16.12
CA THR A 176 -1.46 1.80 16.44
C THR A 176 -2.88 2.02 15.90
N LEU A 177 -3.17 1.56 14.67
CA LEU A 177 -4.51 1.68 14.09
C LEU A 177 -5.53 0.73 14.74
N LYS A 178 -5.09 -0.41 15.28
CA LYS A 178 -5.95 -1.41 15.92
C LYS A 178 -6.49 -0.97 17.27
N GLU A 179 -5.85 0.02 17.93
CA GLU A 179 -6.35 0.63 19.16
C GLU A 179 -7.78 1.19 19.01
N GLY A 180 -8.21 1.51 17.79
CA GLY A 180 -9.60 1.90 17.48
C GLY A 180 -10.61 0.74 17.40
N GLU A 181 -10.26 -0.47 17.87
CA GLU A 181 -11.07 -1.70 17.90
C GLU A 181 -11.59 -2.19 16.54
N ARG A 182 -11.00 -1.71 15.44
CA ARG A 182 -11.38 -2.07 14.07
C ARG A 182 -10.34 -2.96 13.42
N PRO A 183 -10.74 -3.90 12.55
CA PRO A 183 -9.80 -4.60 11.69
C PRO A 183 -8.97 -3.60 10.88
N VAL A 184 -7.66 -3.84 10.78
CA VAL A 184 -6.74 -3.02 10.01
C VAL A 184 -6.33 -3.79 8.76
N LEU A 185 -6.32 -3.10 7.61
CA LEU A 185 -5.75 -3.57 6.36
C LEU A 185 -4.57 -2.67 5.98
N LEU A 186 -3.36 -3.20 5.91
CA LEU A 186 -2.20 -2.45 5.45
C LEU A 186 -1.81 -2.85 4.03
N PHE A 187 -1.69 -1.86 3.15
CA PHE A 187 -1.15 -2.07 1.80
C PHE A 187 0.36 -1.83 1.79
N ILE A 188 1.08 -2.69 1.08
CA ILE A 188 2.46 -2.45 0.69
C ILE A 188 2.41 -1.90 -0.74
N ASP A 189 2.79 -0.63 -0.90
CA ASP A 189 2.77 0.04 -2.20
C ASP A 189 4.13 -0.17 -2.88
N GLU A 190 4.18 -1.08 -3.85
CA GLU A 190 5.42 -1.53 -4.49
C GLU A 190 5.34 -1.43 -6.04
N PRO A 191 5.41 -0.22 -6.60
CA PRO A 191 5.47 -0.03 -8.06
C PRO A 191 6.77 -0.57 -8.67
N ALA A 192 7.89 -0.60 -7.93
CA ALA A 192 9.18 -1.02 -8.46
C ALA A 192 9.30 -2.53 -8.66
N VAL A 193 8.34 -3.36 -8.23
CA VAL A 193 8.32 -4.79 -8.61
C VAL A 193 8.23 -4.99 -10.13
N SER A 194 7.76 -3.98 -10.87
CA SER A 194 7.79 -3.94 -12.34
C SER A 194 9.18 -4.07 -12.97
N VAL A 195 10.25 -3.81 -12.22
CA VAL A 195 11.62 -3.95 -12.71
C VAL A 195 12.04 -5.41 -12.86
N TYR A 196 11.37 -6.33 -12.15
CA TYR A 196 11.66 -7.76 -12.27
C TYR A 196 11.41 -8.25 -13.70
N GLY A 197 12.38 -8.99 -14.25
CA GLY A 197 12.34 -9.48 -15.63
C GLY A 197 12.81 -8.46 -16.68
N GLN A 198 13.16 -7.24 -16.30
CA GLN A 198 13.75 -6.25 -17.21
C GLN A 198 15.27 -6.46 -17.34
N SER A 199 15.79 -6.31 -18.55
CA SER A 199 17.22 -6.53 -18.87
C SER A 199 18.18 -5.56 -18.15
N THR A 200 17.68 -4.44 -17.63
CA THR A 200 18.47 -3.48 -16.83
C THR A 200 18.55 -3.84 -15.35
N TYR A 201 17.81 -4.87 -14.90
CA TYR A 201 17.69 -5.28 -13.49
C TYR A 201 17.91 -6.80 -13.31
N ILE A 202 18.84 -7.38 -14.08
CA ILE A 202 19.05 -8.85 -14.16
C ILE A 202 19.43 -9.52 -12.83
N THR A 203 19.96 -8.77 -11.87
CA THR A 203 20.40 -9.30 -10.57
C THR A 203 19.27 -9.39 -9.54
N VAL A 204 18.09 -8.82 -9.84
CA VAL A 204 16.90 -8.97 -9.00
C VAL A 204 16.25 -10.31 -9.29
N THR A 205 16.26 -11.18 -8.28
CA THR A 205 15.70 -12.53 -8.37
C THR A 205 14.29 -12.59 -7.78
N ARG A 206 13.50 -13.57 -8.22
CA ARG A 206 12.15 -13.80 -7.70
C ARG A 206 12.18 -14.10 -6.21
N GLU A 207 13.15 -14.90 -5.80
CA GLU A 207 13.34 -15.36 -4.42
C GLU A 207 13.63 -14.17 -3.49
N GLN A 208 14.45 -13.22 -3.93
CA GLN A 208 14.71 -11.99 -3.18
C GLN A 208 13.43 -11.16 -3.00
N VAL A 209 12.68 -10.92 -4.09
CA VAL A 209 11.43 -10.14 -4.00
C VAL A 209 10.42 -10.80 -3.07
N LEU A 210 10.28 -12.12 -3.14
CA LEU A 210 9.38 -12.87 -2.25
C LEU A 210 9.83 -12.82 -0.79
N ALA A 211 11.13 -12.93 -0.52
CA ALA A 211 11.67 -12.85 0.84
C ALA A 211 11.48 -11.45 1.43
N ASP A 212 11.83 -10.40 0.68
CA ASP A 212 11.78 -9.01 1.13
C ASP A 212 10.34 -8.56 1.41
N MET A 213 9.43 -8.80 0.46
CA MET A 213 8.00 -8.49 0.62
C MET A 213 7.35 -9.38 1.69
N GLY A 214 7.72 -10.66 1.72
CA GLY A 214 7.22 -11.64 2.68
C GLY A 214 7.53 -11.29 4.13
N ALA A 215 8.71 -10.72 4.40
CA ALA A 215 9.08 -10.25 5.74
C ALA A 215 8.14 -9.15 6.25
N ILE A 216 7.76 -8.20 5.39
CA ILE A 216 6.82 -7.13 5.74
C ILE A 216 5.41 -7.70 5.94
N VAL A 217 4.97 -8.59 5.04
CA VAL A 217 3.67 -9.29 5.17
C VAL A 217 3.59 -10.06 6.49
N ALA A 218 4.66 -10.73 6.90
CA ALA A 218 4.72 -11.49 8.15
C ALA A 218 4.53 -10.59 9.37
N GLU A 219 5.18 -9.42 9.43
CA GLU A 219 5.02 -8.47 10.54
C GLU A 219 3.59 -7.89 10.60
N ILE A 220 2.97 -7.59 9.46
CA ILE A 220 1.57 -7.12 9.40
C ILE A 220 0.62 -8.19 9.94
N LYS A 221 0.76 -9.43 9.46
CA LYS A 221 -0.13 -10.53 9.84
C LYS A 221 0.12 -11.04 11.25
N GLY A 222 1.36 -10.93 11.75
CA GLY A 222 1.76 -11.32 13.10
C GLY A 222 0.99 -10.58 14.19
N VAL A 223 0.53 -9.36 13.93
CA VAL A 223 -0.33 -8.58 14.84
C VAL A 223 -1.84 -8.68 14.52
N GLY A 224 -2.20 -9.58 13.61
CA GLY A 224 -3.58 -9.87 13.21
C GLY A 224 -4.21 -8.83 12.29
N ALA A 225 -3.41 -7.99 11.64
CA ALA A 225 -3.88 -7.12 10.56
C ALA A 225 -3.89 -7.88 9.22
N GLY A 226 -4.67 -7.37 8.27
CA GLY A 226 -4.63 -7.82 6.90
C GLY A 226 -3.49 -7.18 6.11
N ALA A 227 -2.89 -7.94 5.20
CA ALA A 227 -1.87 -7.46 4.29
C ALA A 227 -2.43 -7.37 2.86
N GLY A 228 -2.26 -6.24 2.21
CA GLY A 228 -2.47 -6.09 0.77
C GLY A 228 -1.20 -5.61 0.08
N VAL A 229 -1.14 -5.76 -1.24
CA VAL A 229 -0.07 -5.18 -2.06
C VAL A 229 -0.70 -4.40 -3.20
N HIS A 230 -0.19 -3.19 -3.46
CA HIS A 230 -0.59 -2.37 -4.59
C HIS A 230 0.57 -2.19 -5.56
N SER A 231 0.29 -2.33 -6.86
CA SER A 231 1.17 -1.89 -7.93
C SER A 231 0.38 -1.25 -9.06
N CYS A 232 0.79 -0.05 -9.49
CA CYS A 232 0.16 0.69 -10.57
C CYS A 232 0.73 0.38 -11.97
N ALA A 233 1.73 -0.50 -12.05
CA ALA A 233 2.38 -0.90 -13.30
C ALA A 233 1.98 -2.33 -13.70
N ALA A 234 2.21 -2.68 -14.97
CA ALA A 234 2.22 -4.08 -15.39
C ALA A 234 3.42 -4.79 -14.75
N VAL A 235 3.17 -5.87 -14.03
CA VAL A 235 4.21 -6.64 -13.32
C VAL A 235 4.02 -8.14 -13.57
N ASP A 236 5.00 -8.94 -13.14
CA ASP A 236 4.77 -10.38 -12.97
C ASP A 236 3.88 -10.62 -11.74
N TRP A 237 2.57 -10.64 -11.97
CA TRP A 237 1.56 -10.80 -10.90
C TRP A 237 1.71 -12.13 -10.15
N SER A 238 2.36 -13.14 -10.73
CA SER A 238 2.62 -14.40 -10.04
C SER A 238 3.52 -14.22 -8.83
N ILE A 239 4.38 -13.19 -8.78
CA ILE A 239 5.21 -12.88 -7.61
C ILE A 239 4.31 -12.44 -6.47
N LEU A 240 3.46 -11.44 -6.72
CA LEU A 240 2.61 -10.87 -5.68
C LEU A 240 1.55 -11.88 -5.20
N MET A 241 1.00 -12.67 -6.11
CA MET A 241 0.06 -13.75 -5.78
C MET A 241 0.71 -14.98 -5.13
N ALA A 242 2.04 -15.07 -5.08
CA ALA A 242 2.72 -16.10 -4.29
C ALA A 242 2.91 -15.69 -2.81
N LEU A 243 2.80 -14.39 -2.48
CA LEU A 243 2.86 -13.89 -1.11
C LEU A 243 1.60 -14.29 -0.32
N ASP A 244 1.73 -14.37 1.00
CA ASP A 244 0.60 -14.64 1.91
C ASP A 244 -0.26 -13.38 2.18
N ILE A 245 -0.64 -12.68 1.12
CA ILE A 245 -1.46 -11.46 1.16
C ILE A 245 -2.95 -11.78 1.12
N ASP A 246 -3.74 -10.86 1.66
CA ASP A 246 -5.20 -10.88 1.66
C ASP A 246 -5.81 -10.15 0.46
N VAL A 247 -5.12 -9.12 -0.05
CA VAL A 247 -5.63 -8.24 -1.12
C VAL A 247 -4.53 -7.94 -2.15
N LEU A 248 -4.82 -8.17 -3.43
CA LEU A 248 -4.00 -7.69 -4.54
C LEU A 248 -4.69 -6.48 -5.17
N SER A 249 -4.05 -5.32 -5.16
CA SER A 249 -4.50 -4.09 -5.80
C SER A 249 -3.69 -3.77 -7.04
N PHE A 250 -4.38 -3.47 -8.14
CA PHE A 250 -3.75 -3.19 -9.41
C PHE A 250 -4.54 -2.17 -10.22
N ASP A 251 -3.87 -1.48 -11.14
CA ASP A 251 -4.52 -0.59 -12.10
C ASP A 251 -5.23 -1.42 -13.19
N ALA A 252 -6.49 -1.78 -12.93
CA ALA A 252 -7.33 -2.48 -13.88
C ALA A 252 -7.75 -1.58 -15.06
N TYR A 253 -7.78 -0.26 -14.88
CA TYR A 253 -8.17 0.65 -15.95
C TYR A 253 -7.14 0.64 -17.09
N ALA A 254 -5.85 0.75 -16.78
CA ALA A 254 -4.80 0.78 -17.81
C ALA A 254 -4.18 -0.59 -18.09
N TYR A 255 -4.10 -1.47 -17.08
CA TYR A 255 -3.26 -2.68 -17.14
C TYR A 255 -4.02 -3.99 -16.90
N PHE A 256 -5.35 -4.03 -17.09
CA PHE A 256 -6.12 -5.29 -16.98
C PHE A 256 -5.52 -6.45 -17.79
N ASP A 257 -5.13 -6.20 -19.03
CA ASP A 257 -4.60 -7.24 -19.93
C ASP A 257 -3.34 -7.93 -19.38
N SER A 258 -2.57 -7.22 -18.55
CA SER A 258 -1.37 -7.78 -17.91
C SER A 258 -1.67 -8.90 -16.92
N LEU A 259 -2.92 -9.01 -16.43
CA LEU A 259 -3.35 -10.06 -15.51
C LEU A 259 -3.73 -11.37 -16.24
N LEU A 260 -4.14 -11.28 -17.50
CA LEU A 260 -4.64 -12.42 -18.29
C LEU A 260 -3.66 -13.62 -18.38
N PRO A 261 -2.34 -13.43 -18.50
CA PRO A 261 -1.39 -14.55 -18.50
C PRO A 261 -1.41 -15.38 -17.20
N TYR A 262 -1.73 -14.75 -16.07
CA TYR A 262 -1.61 -15.31 -14.72
C TYR A 262 -2.93 -15.89 -14.17
N ARG A 263 -3.84 -16.30 -15.05
CA ARG A 263 -5.18 -16.82 -14.68
C ARG A 263 -5.14 -18.00 -13.71
N ARG A 264 -4.10 -18.83 -13.75
CA ARG A 264 -3.94 -20.00 -12.86
C ARG A 264 -3.61 -19.53 -11.45
N GLU A 265 -2.57 -18.70 -11.35
CA GLU A 265 -2.11 -18.10 -10.10
C GLU A 265 -3.22 -17.24 -9.49
N LEU A 266 -4.00 -16.53 -10.32
CA LEU A 266 -5.18 -15.79 -9.89
C LEU A 266 -6.27 -16.70 -9.34
N THR A 267 -6.55 -17.82 -10.00
CA THR A 267 -7.54 -18.80 -9.52
C THR A 267 -7.11 -19.37 -8.18
N GLU A 268 -5.84 -19.71 -8.00
CA GLU A 268 -5.27 -20.18 -6.73
C GLU A 268 -5.34 -19.11 -5.63
N PHE A 269 -5.04 -17.85 -5.96
CA PHE A 269 -5.15 -16.71 -5.05
C PHE A 269 -6.59 -16.50 -4.56
N LEU A 270 -7.56 -16.52 -5.47
CA LEU A 270 -8.98 -16.39 -5.14
C LEU A 270 -9.48 -17.61 -4.35
N ALA A 271 -9.06 -18.83 -4.70
CA ALA A 271 -9.47 -20.07 -4.03
C ALA A 271 -9.02 -20.10 -2.55
N ARG A 272 -7.87 -19.51 -2.21
CA ARG A 272 -7.45 -19.33 -0.80
C ARG A 272 -8.07 -18.12 -0.12
N GLY A 273 -9.08 -17.52 -0.74
CA GLY A 273 -9.88 -16.43 -0.19
C GLY A 273 -9.31 -15.03 -0.41
N GLY A 274 -8.33 -14.83 -1.30
CA GLY A 274 -7.76 -13.51 -1.60
C GLY A 274 -8.77 -12.57 -2.27
N LEU A 275 -8.60 -11.25 -2.14
CA LEU A 275 -9.45 -10.26 -2.82
C LEU A 275 -8.66 -9.52 -3.90
N LEU A 276 -9.36 -9.14 -4.97
CA LEU A 276 -8.85 -8.20 -5.96
C LEU A 276 -9.38 -6.79 -5.69
N ALA A 277 -8.48 -5.84 -5.42
CA ALA A 277 -8.80 -4.43 -5.45
C ALA A 277 -8.66 -3.90 -6.88
N TRP A 278 -9.80 -3.74 -7.55
CA TRP A 278 -9.90 -3.30 -8.92
C TRP A 278 -9.73 -1.79 -8.98
N GLY A 279 -8.53 -1.34 -9.36
CA GLY A 279 -8.22 0.04 -9.73
C GLY A 279 -8.91 0.40 -11.04
N ILE A 280 -10.24 0.47 -11.03
CA ILE A 280 -11.09 0.68 -12.20
C ILE A 280 -11.40 2.15 -12.45
N VAL A 281 -11.21 3.02 -11.46
CA VAL A 281 -11.38 4.46 -11.61
C VAL A 281 -10.05 5.09 -12.02
N PRO A 282 -9.93 5.69 -13.21
CA PRO A 282 -8.66 6.22 -13.70
C PRO A 282 -8.17 7.38 -12.84
N THR A 283 -6.88 7.40 -12.53
CA THR A 283 -6.22 8.54 -11.85
C THR A 283 -5.61 9.52 -12.85
N SER A 284 -6.42 9.98 -13.80
CA SER A 284 -6.05 10.91 -14.86
C SER A 284 -7.27 11.74 -15.30
N GLU A 285 -7.09 12.69 -16.22
CA GLU A 285 -8.18 13.50 -16.80
C GLU A 285 -9.30 12.66 -17.43
N ALA A 286 -9.06 11.38 -17.72
CA ALA A 286 -10.10 10.44 -18.17
C ALA A 286 -11.27 10.33 -17.17
N ALA A 287 -11.04 10.59 -15.87
CA ALA A 287 -12.09 10.57 -14.85
C ALA A 287 -13.22 11.58 -15.08
N TRP A 288 -12.99 12.64 -15.87
CA TRP A 288 -14.03 13.59 -16.26
C TRP A 288 -14.99 13.04 -17.31
N GLN A 289 -14.56 12.04 -18.08
CA GLN A 289 -15.33 11.44 -19.16
C GLN A 289 -15.99 10.11 -18.76
N GLU A 290 -15.59 9.55 -17.62
CA GLU A 290 -16.14 8.31 -17.09
C GLU A 290 -17.34 8.57 -16.19
N GLU A 291 -18.30 7.65 -16.20
CA GLU A 291 -19.45 7.61 -15.31
C GLU A 291 -19.48 6.28 -14.55
N ALA A 292 -20.16 6.22 -13.41
CA ALA A 292 -20.15 5.01 -12.58
C ALA A 292 -20.60 3.77 -13.38
N GLY A 293 -21.70 3.90 -14.14
CA GLY A 293 -22.20 2.81 -14.96
C GLY A 293 -21.29 2.41 -16.13
N SER A 294 -20.47 3.31 -16.70
CA SER A 294 -19.50 2.91 -17.73
C SER A 294 -18.40 2.03 -17.13
N LEU A 295 -17.91 2.43 -15.94
CA LEU A 295 -16.88 1.68 -15.22
C LEU A 295 -17.40 0.34 -14.68
N VAL A 296 -18.65 0.28 -14.20
CA VAL A 296 -19.30 -0.99 -13.79
C VAL A 296 -19.44 -1.95 -14.98
N ARG A 297 -19.91 -1.47 -16.14
CA ARG A 297 -19.98 -2.31 -17.36
C ARG A 297 -18.60 -2.80 -17.79
N ARG A 298 -17.58 -1.94 -17.69
CA ARG A 298 -16.19 -2.30 -17.98
C ARG A 298 -15.68 -3.38 -17.02
N LEU A 299 -15.90 -3.24 -15.72
CA LEU A 299 -15.56 -4.26 -14.71
C LEU A 299 -16.24 -5.61 -15.02
N HIS A 300 -17.54 -5.60 -15.33
CA HIS A 300 -18.23 -6.84 -15.73
C HIS A 300 -17.70 -7.44 -17.03
N SER A 301 -17.22 -6.64 -17.99
CA SER A 301 -16.52 -7.19 -19.16
C SER A 301 -15.20 -7.88 -18.77
N TYR A 302 -14.43 -7.31 -17.85
CA TYR A 302 -13.21 -7.92 -17.35
C TYR A 302 -13.46 -9.23 -16.60
N TRP A 303 -14.51 -9.29 -15.77
CA TRP A 303 -14.90 -10.53 -15.12
C TRP A 303 -15.33 -11.61 -16.10
N ARG A 304 -16.15 -11.26 -17.11
CA ARG A 304 -16.52 -12.20 -18.19
C ARG A 304 -15.29 -12.68 -18.96
N GLU A 305 -14.34 -11.80 -19.20
CA GLU A 305 -13.12 -12.13 -19.95
C GLU A 305 -12.22 -13.12 -19.20
N LEU A 306 -12.03 -12.91 -17.90
CA LEU A 306 -11.32 -13.84 -17.02
C LEU A 306 -12.07 -15.16 -16.86
N ALA A 307 -13.41 -15.11 -16.75
CA ALA A 307 -14.25 -16.30 -16.65
C ALA A 307 -14.19 -17.16 -17.91
N ALA A 308 -14.22 -16.54 -19.09
CA ALA A 308 -14.02 -17.24 -20.37
C ALA A 308 -12.64 -17.93 -20.47
N ARG A 309 -11.67 -17.49 -19.67
CA ARG A 309 -10.32 -18.08 -19.57
C ARG A 309 -10.16 -19.04 -18.39
N GLY A 310 -11.24 -19.36 -17.67
CA GLY A 310 -11.27 -20.39 -16.64
C GLY A 310 -11.16 -19.90 -15.20
N VAL A 311 -11.15 -18.58 -14.95
CA VAL A 311 -11.21 -18.05 -13.57
C VAL A 311 -12.66 -18.15 -13.06
N PRO A 312 -12.92 -18.71 -11.86
CA PRO A 312 -14.30 -18.88 -11.40
C PRO A 312 -15.05 -17.55 -11.23
N GLN A 313 -16.08 -17.32 -12.05
CA GLN A 313 -16.86 -16.08 -12.07
C GLN A 313 -17.44 -15.71 -10.70
N GLY A 314 -17.99 -16.70 -9.99
CA GLY A 314 -18.55 -16.47 -8.65
C GLY A 314 -17.53 -16.00 -7.60
N LEU A 315 -16.23 -16.26 -7.79
CA LEU A 315 -15.19 -15.70 -6.93
C LEU A 315 -14.88 -14.25 -7.31
N LEU A 316 -14.80 -13.93 -8.59
CA LEU A 316 -14.59 -12.55 -9.09
C LEU A 316 -15.69 -11.60 -8.60
N GLU A 317 -16.95 -12.05 -8.63
CA GLU A 317 -18.13 -11.29 -8.21
C GLU A 317 -18.28 -11.16 -6.69
N ARG A 318 -17.54 -11.95 -5.89
CA ARG A 318 -17.65 -11.95 -4.42
C ARG A 318 -16.38 -11.49 -3.69
N GLN A 319 -15.23 -11.52 -4.36
CA GLN A 319 -13.92 -11.26 -3.75
C GLN A 319 -13.24 -10.05 -4.38
N TYR A 320 -13.93 -8.90 -4.33
CA TYR A 320 -13.45 -7.67 -4.91
C TYR A 320 -13.46 -6.50 -3.91
N LEU A 321 -12.64 -5.49 -4.20
CA LEU A 321 -12.72 -4.12 -3.70
C LEU A 321 -12.68 -3.18 -4.90
N ILE A 322 -13.21 -1.98 -4.75
CA ILE A 322 -13.10 -0.91 -5.75
C ILE A 322 -12.09 0.13 -5.26
N THR A 323 -11.15 0.49 -6.12
CA THR A 323 -10.18 1.55 -5.84
C THR A 323 -10.02 2.45 -7.06
N PRO A 324 -9.44 3.64 -6.88
CA PRO A 324 -8.74 4.30 -7.97
C PRO A 324 -7.58 3.44 -8.49
N SER A 325 -7.13 3.71 -9.72
CA SER A 325 -5.96 3.06 -10.34
C SER A 325 -4.66 3.26 -9.54
N CYS A 326 -4.51 4.39 -8.86
CA CYS A 326 -3.32 4.75 -8.09
C CYS A 326 -3.68 5.80 -7.01
N GLY A 327 -2.70 6.39 -6.32
CA GLY A 327 -2.92 7.56 -5.48
C GLY A 327 -3.12 8.84 -6.28
N THR A 328 -3.72 9.87 -5.68
CA THR A 328 -4.04 11.16 -6.35
C THR A 328 -3.17 12.32 -5.85
N GLY A 329 -2.13 12.05 -5.06
CA GLY A 329 -1.31 13.05 -4.36
C GLY A 329 -0.67 14.13 -5.23
N ILE A 330 -0.44 13.86 -6.52
CA ILE A 330 0.15 14.81 -7.47
C ILE A 330 -0.86 15.43 -8.43
N LEU A 331 -2.16 15.14 -8.30
CA LEU A 331 -3.21 15.65 -9.17
C LEU A 331 -3.77 17.00 -8.69
N PRO A 332 -4.47 17.77 -9.54
CA PRO A 332 -5.29 18.89 -9.08
C PRO A 332 -6.37 18.41 -8.09
N VAL A 333 -6.66 19.22 -7.06
CA VAL A 333 -7.68 18.90 -6.03
C VAL A 333 -9.04 18.54 -6.64
N PRO A 334 -9.60 19.31 -7.60
CA PRO A 334 -10.91 18.97 -8.19
C PRO A 334 -10.92 17.61 -8.92
N LEU A 335 -9.79 17.23 -9.53
CA LEU A 335 -9.67 15.93 -10.18
C LEU A 335 -9.63 14.79 -9.15
N ALA A 336 -8.89 14.96 -8.05
CA ALA A 336 -8.89 13.99 -6.95
C ALA A 336 -10.30 13.83 -6.34
N GLU A 337 -11.03 14.94 -6.20
CA GLU A 337 -12.41 14.94 -5.72
C GLU A 337 -13.35 14.16 -6.64
N ARG A 338 -13.26 14.40 -7.96
CA ARG A 338 -14.00 13.62 -8.96
C ARG A 338 -13.68 12.12 -8.88
N ILE A 339 -12.40 11.76 -8.75
CA ILE A 339 -11.96 10.37 -8.68
C ILE A 339 -12.54 9.67 -7.43
N TYR A 340 -12.50 10.31 -6.27
CA TYR A 340 -13.05 9.74 -5.04
C TYR A 340 -14.58 9.58 -5.10
N ALA A 341 -15.27 10.61 -5.60
CA ALA A 341 -16.72 10.54 -5.80
C ALA A 341 -17.12 9.42 -6.78
N LEU A 342 -16.36 9.27 -7.87
CA LEU A 342 -16.59 8.21 -8.86
C LEU A 342 -16.30 6.81 -8.29
N THR A 343 -15.26 6.66 -7.49
CA THR A 343 -14.94 5.40 -6.78
C THR A 343 -16.08 4.98 -5.85
N ALA A 344 -16.60 5.93 -5.06
CA ALA A 344 -17.75 5.70 -4.20
C ALA A 344 -19.02 5.34 -5.01
N ALA A 345 -19.24 6.01 -6.14
CA ALA A 345 -20.38 5.75 -7.01
C ALA A 345 -20.34 4.35 -7.63
N VAL A 346 -19.17 3.90 -8.13
CA VAL A 346 -18.98 2.55 -8.70
C VAL A 346 -19.27 1.48 -7.65
N ALA A 347 -18.75 1.60 -6.44
CA ALA A 347 -19.01 0.62 -5.38
C ALA A 347 -20.49 0.55 -4.99
N ARG A 348 -21.17 1.71 -4.86
CA ARG A 348 -22.61 1.77 -4.59
C ARG A 348 -23.44 1.12 -5.67
N GLU A 349 -23.12 1.37 -6.95
CA GLU A 349 -23.86 0.80 -8.08
C GLU A 349 -23.71 -0.74 -8.13
N LEU A 350 -22.52 -1.27 -7.86
CA LEU A 350 -22.31 -2.72 -7.75
C LEU A 350 -23.08 -3.35 -6.60
N TRP A 351 -23.15 -2.67 -5.45
CA TRP A 351 -23.92 -3.14 -4.30
C TRP A 351 -25.41 -3.18 -4.59
N ALA A 352 -25.94 -2.15 -5.25
CA ALA A 352 -27.35 -2.10 -5.65
C ALA A 352 -27.72 -3.21 -6.65
N ALA A 353 -26.80 -3.58 -7.55
CA ALA A 353 -27.03 -4.61 -8.56
C ALA A 353 -26.92 -6.06 -8.02
N GLY A 354 -26.23 -6.27 -6.89
CA GLY A 354 -26.00 -7.60 -6.29
C GLY A 354 -26.83 -7.90 -5.03
N GLY A 355 -27.73 -6.99 -4.65
CA GLY A 355 -28.50 -7.02 -3.39
C GLY A 355 -29.92 -7.60 -3.46
N GLU A 356 -30.26 -8.37 -4.50
CA GLU A 356 -31.52 -9.14 -4.58
C GLU A 356 -31.37 -10.58 -4.07
#